data_AF-A0A2D7XCL6-F1
#
_entry.id   AF-A0A2D7XCL6-F1
#
_cell.length_a   1.000
_cell.length_b   1.000
_cell.length_c   1.000
_cell.angle_alpha   90.00
_cell.angle_beta   90.00
_cell.angle_gamma   90.00
#
_symmetry.space_group_name_H-M   'P 1'
#
loop_
_entity.id
_entity.type
_entity.pdbx_description
1 polymer ?
#
loop_
_entity_poly.entity_id
_entity_poly.type
_entity_poly.pdbx_seq_one_letter_code
_entity_poly.pdbx_strand_id
1 'polypeptide(L)'
;MKYDDTLDKLDAISRKFETYNDYPKAATNNAKRAIKWKEENGTTCGTRVGWTRAGQLARRENISRDTIARMASFKRHQQHKDVPYSEGCGGLMWDAWGGTSGVEWAIRKLKQIDKK
;
A
#
# COMPACT_ATOMS: atom_id res chain seq x y z
N MET A 1 -11.19 -36.84 -2.57
CA MET A 1 -10.86 -35.46 -2.98
C MET A 1 -10.71 -35.48 -4.49
N LYS A 2 -11.51 -34.70 -5.23
CA LYS A 2 -11.42 -34.66 -6.70
C LYS A 2 -10.16 -33.85 -7.07
N TYR A 3 -9.40 -34.29 -8.06
CA TYR A 3 -8.17 -33.61 -8.51
C TYR A 3 -8.39 -32.11 -8.82
N ASP A 4 -9.58 -31.76 -9.27
CA ASP A 4 -10.03 -30.39 -9.52
C ASP A 4 -9.94 -29.49 -8.27
N ASP A 5 -10.46 -29.95 -7.13
CA ASP A 5 -10.41 -29.22 -5.83
C ASP A 5 -8.98 -29.02 -5.32
N THR A 6 -8.05 -29.93 -5.65
CA THR A 6 -6.62 -29.73 -5.32
C THR A 6 -5.96 -28.68 -6.19
N LEU A 7 -6.30 -28.62 -7.49
CA LEU A 7 -5.75 -27.64 -8.40
C LEU A 7 -6.21 -26.22 -8.04
N ASP A 8 -7.50 -26.05 -7.71
CA ASP A 8 -8.04 -24.78 -7.25
C ASP A 8 -7.36 -24.26 -5.98
N LYS A 9 -7.13 -25.15 -5.01
CA LYS A 9 -6.41 -24.81 -3.78
C LYS A 9 -4.96 -24.41 -4.05
N LEU A 10 -4.27 -25.15 -4.93
CA LEU A 10 -2.88 -24.85 -5.29
C LEU A 10 -2.77 -23.51 -6.02
N ASP A 11 -3.71 -23.21 -6.92
CA ASP A 11 -3.75 -21.95 -7.64
C ASP A 11 -4.03 -20.76 -6.69
N ALA A 12 -5.01 -20.91 -5.79
CA ALA A 12 -5.27 -19.91 -4.75
C ALA A 12 -4.06 -19.66 -3.84
N ILE A 13 -3.34 -20.73 -3.48
CA ILE A 13 -2.09 -20.64 -2.71
C ILE A 13 -1.01 -19.91 -3.52
N SER A 14 -0.81 -20.28 -4.79
CA SER A 14 0.16 -19.65 -5.69
C SER A 14 -0.07 -18.14 -5.79
N ARG A 15 -1.30 -17.72 -6.05
CA ARG A 15 -1.70 -16.30 -6.13
C ARG A 15 -1.45 -15.53 -4.83
N LYS A 16 -1.60 -16.20 -3.67
CA LYS A 16 -1.33 -15.59 -2.36
C LYS A 16 0.16 -15.26 -2.17
N PHE A 17 1.05 -16.05 -2.80
CA PHE A 17 2.50 -15.86 -2.75
C PHE A 17 3.06 -14.99 -3.89
N GLU A 18 2.27 -14.64 -4.91
CA GLU A 18 2.66 -13.63 -5.90
C GLU A 18 2.98 -12.29 -5.22
N THR A 19 4.01 -11.61 -5.73
CA THR A 19 4.42 -10.29 -5.25
C THR A 19 4.56 -9.32 -6.41
N TYR A 20 4.38 -8.03 -6.12
CA TYR A 20 4.25 -6.98 -7.12
C TYR A 20 5.05 -5.74 -6.73
N ASN A 21 5.68 -5.08 -7.69
CA ASN A 21 6.39 -3.82 -7.49
C ASN A 21 6.08 -2.78 -8.59
N ASP A 22 5.02 -3.02 -9.37
CA ASP A 22 4.59 -2.21 -10.51
C ASP A 22 3.72 -1.01 -10.11
N TYR A 23 3.72 -0.62 -8.82
CA TYR A 23 3.01 0.57 -8.37
C TYR A 23 3.62 1.86 -8.95
N PRO A 24 2.79 2.91 -9.18
CA PRO A 24 3.22 4.13 -9.83
C PRO A 24 4.42 4.79 -9.12
N LYS A 25 5.31 5.42 -9.89
CA LYS A 25 6.42 6.21 -9.33
C LYS A 25 5.95 7.31 -8.37
N ALA A 26 4.76 7.88 -8.62
CA ALA A 26 4.14 8.83 -7.71
C ALA A 26 3.91 8.26 -6.30
N ALA A 27 3.51 6.99 -6.17
CA ALA A 27 3.35 6.34 -4.87
C ALA A 27 4.69 6.20 -4.12
N THR A 28 5.75 5.83 -4.84
CA THR A 28 7.13 5.81 -4.30
C THR A 28 7.55 7.21 -3.84
N ASN A 29 7.30 8.24 -4.64
CA ASN A 29 7.69 9.62 -4.30
C ASN A 29 6.93 10.16 -3.08
N ASN A 30 5.63 9.87 -2.98
CA ASN A 30 4.82 10.25 -1.82
C ASN A 30 5.35 9.59 -0.54
N ALA A 31 5.64 8.29 -0.58
CA ALA A 31 6.19 7.58 0.57
C ALA A 31 7.57 8.13 0.98
N LYS A 32 8.44 8.44 0.01
CA LYS A 32 9.74 9.10 0.27
C LYS A 32 9.56 10.47 0.94
N ARG A 33 8.62 11.29 0.45
CA ARG A 33 8.31 12.61 1.04
C ARG A 33 7.82 12.47 2.49
N ALA A 34 6.93 11.52 2.76
CA ALA A 34 6.42 11.28 4.11
C ALA A 34 7.52 10.80 5.08
N ILE A 35 8.42 9.91 4.63
CA ILE A 35 9.57 9.45 5.42
C ILE A 35 10.52 10.61 5.70
N LYS A 36 10.89 11.39 4.67
CA LYS A 36 11.77 12.55 4.82
C LYS A 36 11.20 13.54 5.85
N TRP A 37 9.91 13.85 5.76
CA TRP A 37 9.26 14.74 6.73
C TRP A 37 9.37 14.21 8.16
N LYS A 38 9.10 12.91 8.37
CA LYS A 38 9.23 12.26 9.68
C LYS A 38 10.65 12.36 10.23
N GLU A 39 11.66 12.18 9.39
CA GLU A 39 13.07 12.23 9.80
C GLU A 39 13.51 13.66 10.16
N GLU A 40 13.04 14.66 9.40
CA GLU A 40 13.42 16.06 9.60
C GLU A 40 12.66 16.75 10.74
N ASN A 41 11.38 16.43 10.93
CA ASN A 41 10.48 17.17 11.84
C ASN A 41 10.04 16.36 13.06
N GLY A 42 10.23 15.03 13.02
CA GLY A 42 9.56 14.13 13.94
C GLY A 42 8.05 14.04 13.69
N THR A 43 7.41 13.01 14.23
CA THR A 43 5.95 12.88 14.21
C THR A 43 5.48 11.85 15.23
N THR A 44 4.32 12.08 15.84
CA THR A 44 3.60 11.08 16.65
C THR A 44 2.58 10.27 15.81
N CYS A 45 2.47 10.58 14.51
CA CYS A 45 1.49 9.97 13.62
C CYS A 45 1.91 8.58 13.13
N GLY A 46 0.89 7.77 12.85
CA GLY A 46 1.05 6.46 12.23
C GLY A 46 1.49 5.36 13.19
N THR A 47 1.47 4.13 12.68
CA THR A 47 1.91 2.95 13.40
C THR A 47 3.16 2.36 12.76
N ARG A 48 3.84 1.45 13.46
CA ARG A 48 4.96 0.69 12.89
C ARG A 48 4.62 0.08 11.54
N VAL A 49 3.41 -0.49 11.38
CA VAL A 49 2.95 -1.07 10.12
C VAL A 49 2.85 -0.03 9.00
N GLY A 50 2.32 1.16 9.31
CA GLY A 50 2.24 2.26 8.33
C GLY A 50 3.61 2.75 7.89
N TRP A 51 4.56 2.88 8.81
CA TRP A 51 5.92 3.29 8.48
C TRP A 51 6.72 2.21 7.76
N THR A 52 6.53 0.93 8.11
CA THR A 52 7.07 -0.18 7.33
C THR A 52 6.56 -0.10 5.90
N ARG A 53 5.24 0.07 5.68
CA ARG A 53 4.64 0.23 4.35
C ARG A 53 5.29 1.37 3.56
N ALA A 54 5.44 2.55 4.17
CA ALA A 54 6.10 3.67 3.53
C ALA A 54 7.52 3.30 3.08
N GLY A 55 8.29 2.62 3.94
CA GLY A 55 9.64 2.15 3.62
C GLY A 55 9.68 1.22 2.42
N GLN A 56 8.75 0.24 2.36
CA GLN A 56 8.66 -0.68 1.23
C GLN A 56 8.37 0.04 -0.09
N LEU A 57 7.41 0.98 -0.08
CA LEU A 57 7.04 1.77 -1.26
C LEU A 57 8.17 2.70 -1.71
N ALA A 58 8.88 3.31 -0.76
CA ALA A 58 10.02 4.19 -1.01
C ALA A 58 11.19 3.44 -1.67
N ARG A 59 11.42 2.18 -1.29
CA ARG A 59 12.49 1.33 -1.85
C ARG A 59 12.08 0.52 -3.10
N ARG A 60 10.85 0.69 -3.60
CA ARG A 60 10.30 -0.10 -4.71
C ARG A 60 10.32 -1.62 -4.45
N GLU A 61 10.13 -2.01 -3.19
CA GLU A 61 10.08 -3.43 -2.82
C GLU A 61 8.86 -4.13 -3.41
N ASN A 62 9.01 -5.44 -3.61
CA ASN A 62 7.91 -6.35 -3.91
C ASN A 62 6.95 -6.45 -2.73
N ILE A 63 5.65 -6.37 -3.02
CA ILE A 63 4.58 -6.40 -2.03
C ILE A 63 3.54 -7.46 -2.37
N SER A 64 3.03 -8.14 -1.34
CA SER A 64 2.04 -9.21 -1.49
C SER A 64 0.64 -8.69 -1.81
N ARG A 65 -0.25 -9.57 -2.28
CA ARG A 65 -1.69 -9.28 -2.42
C ARG A 65 -2.29 -8.70 -1.13
N ASP A 66 -2.02 -9.30 0.03
CA ASP A 66 -2.57 -8.83 1.32
C ASP A 66 -2.12 -7.42 1.66
N THR A 67 -0.89 -7.07 1.29
CA THR A 67 -0.40 -5.71 1.40
C THR A 67 -1.17 -4.76 0.49
N ILE A 68 -1.38 -5.14 -0.77
CA ILE A 68 -2.12 -4.35 -1.74
C ILE A 68 -3.56 -4.14 -1.25
N ALA A 69 -4.19 -5.16 -0.66
CA ALA A 69 -5.51 -5.04 -0.05
C ALA A 69 -5.54 -4.00 1.09
N ARG A 70 -4.51 -3.98 1.95
CA ARG A 70 -4.40 -2.95 3.01
C ARG A 70 -4.23 -1.54 2.44
N MET A 71 -3.46 -1.39 1.35
CA MET A 71 -3.33 -0.12 0.64
C MET A 71 -4.68 0.31 0.04
N ALA A 72 -5.41 -0.59 -0.61
CA ALA A 72 -6.73 -0.31 -1.17
C ALA A 72 -7.73 0.14 -0.08
N SER A 73 -7.76 -0.56 1.06
CA SER A 73 -8.60 -0.19 2.21
C SER A 73 -8.27 1.18 2.80
N PHE A 74 -7.09 1.74 2.53
CA PHE A 74 -6.69 3.06 3.01
C PHE A 74 -7.53 4.19 2.38
N LYS A 75 -8.24 3.91 1.27
CA LYS A 75 -9.23 4.81 0.64
C LYS A 75 -10.21 5.46 1.61
N ARG A 76 -10.58 4.79 2.71
CA ARG A 76 -11.45 5.33 3.77
C ARG A 76 -10.89 6.57 4.51
N HIS A 77 -9.62 6.90 4.27
CA HIS A 77 -8.93 8.06 4.85
C HIS A 77 -8.73 9.18 3.83
N GLN A 78 -9.28 9.06 2.61
CA GLN A 78 -9.09 10.03 1.53
C GLN A 78 -9.55 11.45 1.92
N GLN A 79 -10.56 11.58 2.77
CA GLN A 79 -11.06 12.87 3.28
C GLN A 79 -9.99 13.68 4.02
N HIS A 80 -8.93 13.03 4.51
CA HIS A 80 -7.83 13.68 5.22
C HIS A 80 -6.59 13.92 4.34
N LYS A 81 -6.67 13.62 3.03
CA LYS A 81 -5.50 13.65 2.12
C LYS A 81 -4.84 15.02 1.98
N ASP A 82 -5.63 16.09 2.14
CA ASP A 82 -5.19 17.47 1.95
C ASP A 82 -4.87 18.17 3.29
N VAL A 83 -4.94 17.44 4.43
CA VAL A 83 -4.51 17.98 5.74
C VAL A 83 -3.00 18.20 5.71
N PRO A 84 -2.51 19.44 5.94
CA PRO A 84 -1.08 19.72 5.97
C PRO A 84 -0.34 18.84 6.97
N TYR A 85 0.89 18.43 6.65
CA TYR A 85 1.67 17.51 7.49
C TYR A 85 1.95 18.03 8.90
N SER A 86 2.02 19.36 9.05
CA SER A 86 2.21 20.06 10.32
C SER A 86 0.94 20.19 11.15
N GLU A 87 -0.24 20.02 10.54
CA GLU A 87 -1.54 20.28 11.16
C GLU A 87 -2.28 19.01 11.55
N GLY A 88 -1.82 17.85 11.08
CA GLY A 88 -2.38 16.57 11.49
C GLY A 88 -1.80 15.37 10.77
N CYS A 89 -2.25 14.18 11.17
CA CYS A 89 -1.75 12.92 10.62
C CYS A 89 -2.27 12.58 9.22
N GLY A 90 -3.31 13.28 8.75
CA GLY A 90 -4.07 12.96 7.55
C GLY A 90 -3.22 12.87 6.28
N GLY A 91 -2.71 14.02 5.82
CA GLY A 91 -1.91 14.09 4.59
C GLY A 91 -0.62 13.28 4.71
N LEU A 92 0.05 13.35 5.87
CA LEU A 92 1.30 12.62 6.11
C LEU A 92 1.11 11.11 5.95
N MET A 93 0.09 10.54 6.61
CA MET A 93 -0.18 9.11 6.52
C MET A 93 -0.82 8.72 5.19
N TRP A 94 -1.57 9.60 4.54
CA TRP A 94 -2.04 9.38 3.18
C TRP A 94 -0.87 9.15 2.23
N ASP A 95 0.14 10.01 2.26
CA ASP A 95 1.32 9.89 1.41
C ASP A 95 2.24 8.75 1.82
N ALA A 96 2.37 8.45 3.13
CA ALA A 96 3.08 7.28 3.63
C ALA A 96 2.52 5.95 3.06
N TRP A 97 1.21 5.91 2.78
CA TRP A 97 0.54 4.76 2.15
C TRP A 97 0.49 4.84 0.61
N GLY A 98 1.24 5.77 0.00
CA GLY A 98 1.37 5.92 -1.45
C GLY A 98 0.47 6.99 -2.06
N GLY A 99 -0.31 7.71 -1.24
CA GLY A 99 -1.23 8.76 -1.65
C GLY A 99 -2.27 8.28 -2.66
N THR A 100 -2.88 9.22 -3.38
CA THR A 100 -3.96 8.92 -4.33
C THR A 100 -3.51 7.92 -5.39
N SER A 101 -2.31 8.11 -5.96
CA SER A 101 -1.79 7.22 -7.01
C SER A 101 -1.57 5.79 -6.51
N GLY A 102 -1.05 5.62 -5.28
CA GLY A 102 -0.80 4.30 -4.69
C GLY A 102 -2.10 3.59 -4.29
N VAL A 103 -3.02 4.30 -3.64
CA VAL A 103 -4.30 3.72 -3.20
C VAL A 103 -5.17 3.33 -4.40
N GLU A 104 -5.30 4.19 -5.41
CA GLU A 104 -6.08 3.89 -6.61
C GLU A 104 -5.46 2.75 -7.45
N TRP A 105 -4.12 2.72 -7.55
CA TRP A 105 -3.43 1.57 -8.14
C TRP A 105 -3.75 0.28 -7.37
N ALA A 106 -3.70 0.31 -6.04
CA ALA A 106 -3.95 -0.88 -5.23
C ALA A 106 -5.37 -1.42 -5.41
N ILE A 107 -6.38 -0.54 -5.49
CA ILE A 107 -7.77 -0.92 -5.77
C ILE A 107 -7.88 -1.63 -7.13
N ARG A 108 -7.27 -1.08 -8.19
CA ARG A 108 -7.31 -1.69 -9.53
C ARG A 108 -6.53 -2.99 -9.58
N LYS A 109 -5.34 -3.02 -8.97
CA LYS A 109 -4.46 -4.19 -8.93
C LYS A 109 -5.11 -5.34 -8.19
N LEU A 110 -5.76 -5.08 -7.06
CA LEU A 110 -6.48 -6.12 -6.31
C LEU A 110 -7.58 -6.76 -7.15
N LYS A 111 -8.39 -5.95 -7.86
CA LYS A 111 -9.40 -6.46 -8.80
C LYS A 111 -8.80 -7.29 -9.93
N GLN A 112 -7.58 -6.97 -10.39
CA GLN A 112 -6.88 -7.75 -11.41
C GLN A 112 -6.41 -9.11 -10.85
N ILE A 113 -5.84 -9.11 -9.65
CA ILE A 113 -5.33 -10.32 -8.99
C ILE A 113 -6.48 -11.29 -8.68
N ASP A 114 -7.60 -10.77 -8.16
CA ASP A 114 -8.73 -11.58 -7.73
C ASP A 114 -9.62 -12.06 -8.90
N LYS A 115 -9.43 -11.53 -10.13
CA LYS A 115 -10.15 -11.92 -11.35
C LYS A 115 -9.37 -12.88 -12.27
N LYS A 116 -8.09 -13.10 -12.00
CA LYS A 116 -7.37 -14.21 -12.65
C LYS A 116 -8.07 -15.53 -12.30
#